data_AF-A0AAV7KFR5-F1
#
_entry.id   AF-A0AAV7KFR5-F1
#
_cell.length_a   1.000
_cell.length_b   1.000
_cell.length_c   1.000
_cell.angle_alpha   90.00
_cell.angle_beta   90.00
_cell.angle_gamma   90.00
#
_symmetry.space_group_name_H-M   'P 1'
#
loop_
_entity.id
_entity.type
_entity.pdbx_description
1 polymer ?
#
loop_
_entity_poly.entity_id
_entity_poly.type
_entity_poly.pdbx_seq_one_letter_code
_entity_poly.pdbx_strand_id
1 'polypeptide(L)'
;MKRLSRSKGLFSRYTTPGLDRVLFSDEKLFTVEEASIRQNDGILSTCTSAIPEKYRFVKRVQKPLLVTLWAGISSVGLTSLVFVPSGVKINAATYKELILEPLVKDLGKTMFENGSFVFQQDGAPAHIAKSTHEWLDANIPHIITKVEWPPSSPDLNPLDFSLWPTLESRACSKSHTNIESLKTSLGREWENISQEMVRTAVAVVHRRLKSVIKQKGGYIE
;
A
#
# COMPACT_ATOMS: atom_id res chain seq x y z
N MET A 1 -25.21 -5.12 3.09
CA MET A 1 -24.08 -4.15 3.08
C MET A 1 -23.10 -4.49 1.96
N LYS A 2 -22.66 -3.50 1.17
CA LYS A 2 -21.76 -3.69 0.00
C LYS A 2 -20.42 -4.36 0.36
N ARG A 3 -19.85 -4.01 1.52
CA ARG A 3 -18.58 -4.58 1.99
C ARG A 3 -18.67 -6.09 2.25
N LEU A 4 -19.74 -6.55 2.91
CA LEU A 4 -19.99 -7.97 3.15
C LEU A 4 -20.16 -8.75 1.85
N SER A 5 -21.02 -8.28 0.93
CA SER A 5 -21.31 -9.01 -0.31
C SER A 5 -20.07 -9.13 -1.19
N ARG A 6 -19.28 -8.05 -1.30
CA ARG A 6 -18.02 -8.03 -2.05
C ARG A 6 -16.95 -8.91 -1.41
N SER A 7 -16.82 -8.88 -0.08
CA SER A 7 -15.88 -9.76 0.63
C SER A 7 -16.22 -11.23 0.42
N LYS A 8 -17.50 -11.61 0.42
CA LYS A 8 -17.95 -12.97 0.07
C LYS A 8 -17.61 -13.33 -1.38
N GLY A 9 -17.82 -12.41 -2.32
CA GLY A 9 -17.46 -12.59 -3.73
C GLY A 9 -15.97 -12.84 -3.93
N LEU A 10 -15.11 -11.98 -3.37
CA LEU A 10 -13.66 -12.14 -3.40
C LEU A 10 -13.22 -13.44 -2.73
N PHE A 11 -13.78 -13.75 -1.56
CA PHE A 11 -13.47 -14.98 -0.83
C PHE A 11 -13.79 -16.25 -1.63
N SER A 12 -14.93 -16.24 -2.34
CA SER A 12 -15.33 -17.36 -3.20
C SER A 12 -14.52 -17.45 -4.49
N ARG A 13 -14.12 -16.30 -5.05
CA ARG A 13 -13.35 -16.23 -6.32
C ARG A 13 -11.88 -16.60 -6.12
N TYR A 14 -11.31 -16.22 -4.98
CA TYR A 14 -9.90 -16.41 -4.66
C TYR A 14 -9.75 -17.29 -3.42
N THR A 15 -9.95 -18.61 -3.59
CA THR A 15 -9.52 -19.62 -2.63
C THR A 15 -8.01 -19.69 -2.62
N THR A 16 -7.32 -19.88 -1.48
CA THR A 16 -5.88 -20.19 -1.48
C THR A 16 -5.65 -21.44 -2.36
N PRO A 17 -4.80 -21.39 -3.43
CA PRO A 17 -3.71 -20.45 -3.74
C PRO A 17 -4.03 -19.29 -4.74
N GLY A 18 -5.27 -19.08 -5.15
CA GLY A 18 -5.68 -18.09 -6.16
C GLY A 18 -5.35 -16.62 -5.89
N LEU A 19 -4.94 -16.25 -4.67
CA LEU A 19 -4.43 -14.89 -4.37
C LEU A 19 -2.97 -14.69 -4.77
N ASP A 20 -2.22 -15.76 -5.07
CA ASP A 20 -0.78 -15.66 -5.28
C ASP A 20 -0.41 -14.81 -6.51
N ARG A 21 -1.28 -14.77 -7.51
CA ARG A 21 -1.11 -13.98 -8.74
C ARG A 21 -1.95 -12.69 -8.75
N VAL A 22 -2.48 -12.28 -7.60
CA VAL A 22 -3.10 -10.95 -7.44
C VAL A 22 -1.99 -9.95 -7.12
N LEU A 23 -1.85 -8.93 -7.95
CA LEU A 23 -1.03 -7.75 -7.69
C LEU A 23 -1.90 -6.72 -6.95
N PHE A 24 -1.69 -6.61 -5.64
CA PHE A 24 -2.26 -5.52 -4.83
C PHE A 24 -1.43 -4.27 -5.05
N SER A 25 -2.08 -3.13 -5.25
CA SER A 25 -1.41 -1.85 -5.44
C SER A 25 -2.05 -0.76 -4.59
N ASP A 26 -1.25 0.25 -4.25
CA ASP A 26 -1.70 1.37 -3.43
C ASP A 26 -0.74 2.55 -3.52
N GLU A 27 -1.23 3.73 -3.13
CA GLU A 27 -0.44 4.93 -2.92
C GLU A 27 -0.41 5.39 -1.48
N LYS A 28 0.80 5.70 -1.00
CA LYS A 28 1.00 6.26 0.35
C LYS A 28 1.85 7.50 0.35
N LEU A 29 1.44 8.46 1.18
CA LEU A 29 2.19 9.68 1.48
C LEU A 29 3.18 9.41 2.63
N PHE A 30 4.45 9.70 2.39
CA PHE A 30 5.52 9.68 3.39
C PHE A 30 6.01 11.09 3.69
N THR A 31 6.56 11.26 4.89
CA THR A 31 7.07 12.56 5.37
C THR A 31 8.52 12.40 5.82
N VAL A 32 9.30 13.48 5.78
CA VAL A 32 10.69 13.50 6.28
C VAL A 32 10.82 13.36 7.80
N GLU A 33 9.70 13.39 8.53
CA GLU A 33 9.69 13.28 9.98
C GLU A 33 9.93 11.83 10.42
N GLU A 34 10.45 11.67 11.64
CA GLU A 34 10.59 10.35 12.25
C GLU A 34 9.21 9.70 12.46
N ALA A 35 9.12 8.41 12.15
CA ALA A 35 7.91 7.63 12.37
C ALA A 35 7.58 7.63 13.87
N SER A 36 6.57 8.40 14.29
CA SER A 36 6.11 8.35 15.67
C SER A 36 5.47 6.98 15.90
N ILE A 37 6.03 6.17 16.80
CA ILE A 37 5.39 4.94 17.29
C ILE A 37 4.01 5.34 17.81
N ARG A 38 2.95 4.92 17.12
CA ARG A 38 1.53 5.15 17.52
C ARG A 38 1.11 4.29 18.71
N GLN A 39 2.03 3.94 19.61
CA GLN A 39 1.65 3.48 20.94
C GLN A 39 1.58 4.72 21.82
N ASN A 40 0.35 5.10 22.17
CA ASN A 40 0.08 6.04 23.25
C ASN A 40 0.61 5.45 24.57
N ASP A 41 1.92 5.53 24.81
CA ASP A 41 2.47 5.48 26.16
C ASP A 41 2.36 6.90 26.70
N GLY A 42 1.14 7.25 27.12
CA GLY A 42 0.87 8.49 27.83
C GLY A 42 1.62 8.47 29.17
N ILE A 43 2.89 8.87 29.16
CA ILE A 43 3.62 9.16 30.39
C ILE A 43 3.03 10.44 30.96
N LEU A 44 2.11 10.31 31.92
CA LEU A 44 1.62 11.42 32.72
C LEU A 44 2.75 11.82 33.70
N SER A 45 3.69 12.64 33.25
CA SER A 45 4.71 13.23 34.11
C SER A 45 4.32 14.66 34.45
N THR A 46 4.30 14.99 35.74
CA THR A 46 4.06 16.35 36.25
C THR A 46 5.25 17.30 36.00
N CYS A 47 6.38 16.79 35.48
CA CYS A 47 7.56 17.58 35.13
C CYS A 47 8.27 17.07 33.87
N THR A 48 8.54 17.99 32.95
CA THR A 48 9.29 17.78 31.69
C THR A 48 10.73 17.29 31.92
N SER A 49 11.30 17.54 33.11
CA SER A 49 12.63 17.10 33.52
C SER A 49 12.71 15.60 33.86
N ALA A 50 11.57 14.94 34.15
CA ALA A 50 11.51 13.51 34.50
C ALA A 50 11.30 12.57 33.30
N ILE A 51 11.14 13.12 32.09
CA ILE A 51 10.96 12.35 30.86
C ILE A 51 12.36 11.98 30.31
N PRO A 52 12.69 10.68 30.15
CA PRO A 52 13.94 10.26 29.52
C PRO A 52 14.12 10.92 28.16
N GLU A 53 15.34 11.30 27.81
CA GLU A 53 15.65 12.11 26.63
C GLU A 53 15.16 11.47 25.31
N LYS A 54 15.11 10.14 25.26
CA LYS A 54 14.52 9.35 24.16
C LYS A 54 13.01 9.55 23.93
N TYR A 55 12.30 10.16 24.88
CA TYR A 55 10.87 10.50 24.78
C TYR A 55 10.64 12.02 24.68
N ARG A 56 11.69 12.84 24.63
CA ARG A 56 11.55 14.29 24.41
C ARG A 56 11.25 14.56 22.94
N PHE A 57 9.97 14.82 22.66
CA PHE A 57 9.43 15.53 21.51
C PHE A 57 10.07 15.21 20.14
N VAL A 58 9.39 14.39 19.34
CA VAL A 58 9.60 14.37 17.89
C VAL A 58 9.33 15.79 17.37
N LYS A 59 10.39 16.50 16.92
CA LYS A 59 10.27 17.85 16.35
C LYS A 59 9.46 17.77 15.06
N ARG A 60 8.22 18.26 15.11
CA ARG A 60 7.37 18.43 13.92
C ARG A 60 7.64 19.78 13.27
N VAL A 61 7.90 19.79 11.98
CA VAL A 61 8.12 21.02 11.20
C VAL A 61 6.78 21.51 10.65
N GLN A 62 6.55 22.83 10.62
CA GLN A 62 5.25 23.43 10.29
C GLN A 62 4.75 23.14 8.85
N LYS A 63 5.58 22.55 7.99
CA LYS A 63 5.25 21.97 6.66
C LYS A 63 6.26 20.88 6.32
N PRO A 64 6.04 19.62 6.73
CA PRO A 64 6.98 18.55 6.41
C PRO A 64 7.05 18.37 4.90
N LEU A 65 8.25 18.10 4.38
CA LEU A 65 8.39 17.73 2.98
C LEU A 65 7.75 16.35 2.79
N LEU A 66 6.88 16.25 1.77
CA LEU A 66 6.06 15.07 1.51
C LEU A 66 6.47 14.40 0.20
N VAL A 67 6.35 13.08 0.14
CA VAL A 67 6.52 12.31 -1.08
C VAL A 67 5.41 11.26 -1.17
N THR A 68 4.72 11.21 -2.31
CA THR A 68 3.75 10.15 -2.59
C THR A 68 4.45 9.02 -3.32
N LEU A 69 4.27 7.80 -2.82
CA LEU A 69 4.79 6.59 -3.42
C LEU A 69 3.64 5.75 -3.96
N TRP A 70 3.86 5.07 -5.07
CA TRP A 70 3.06 3.94 -5.52
C TRP A 70 3.92 2.69 -5.49
N ALA A 71 3.34 1.56 -5.09
CA ALA A 71 3.94 0.24 -5.30
C ALA A 71 2.87 -0.84 -5.48
N GLY A 72 3.30 -1.98 -6.00
CA GLY A 72 2.52 -3.21 -6.07
C GLY A 72 3.22 -4.39 -5.40
N ILE A 73 2.44 -5.33 -4.87
CA ILE A 73 2.92 -6.59 -4.30
C ILE A 73 2.06 -7.77 -4.70
N SER A 74 2.69 -8.93 -4.82
CA SER A 74 2.06 -10.24 -5.05
C SER A 74 2.90 -11.30 -4.33
N SER A 75 2.35 -12.50 -4.07
CA SER A 75 3.15 -13.62 -3.54
C SER A 75 4.39 -13.94 -4.39
N VAL A 76 4.41 -13.49 -5.64
CA VAL A 76 5.54 -13.61 -6.58
C VAL A 76 6.65 -12.60 -6.29
N GLY A 77 6.36 -11.39 -5.80
CA GLY A 77 7.37 -10.35 -5.60
C GLY A 77 6.83 -8.96 -5.25
N LEU A 78 7.73 -7.98 -5.29
CA LEU A 78 7.46 -6.55 -5.17
C LEU A 78 7.68 -5.88 -6.53
N THR A 79 6.93 -4.84 -6.86
CA THR A 79 7.29 -3.94 -7.97
C THR A 79 8.41 -3.00 -7.53
N SER A 80 9.04 -2.32 -8.50
CA SER A 80 9.80 -1.10 -8.19
C SER A 80 8.89 -0.03 -7.56
N LEU A 81 9.46 0.81 -6.69
CA LEU A 81 8.76 1.98 -6.17
C LEU A 81 8.64 3.05 -7.25
N VAL A 82 7.46 3.67 -7.34
CA VAL A 82 7.25 4.87 -8.17
C VAL A 82 7.11 6.07 -7.25
N PHE A 83 8.05 7.00 -7.35
CA PHE A 83 7.98 8.28 -6.64
C PHE A 83 7.24 9.30 -7.48
N VAL A 84 6.07 9.74 -7.01
CA VAL A 84 5.29 10.77 -7.68
C VAL A 84 6.01 12.13 -7.50
N PRO A 85 6.22 12.89 -8.58
CA PRO A 85 6.89 14.19 -8.47
C PRO A 85 6.16 15.15 -7.52
N SER A 86 6.93 15.95 -6.79
CA SER A 86 6.38 16.90 -5.82
C SER A 86 5.40 17.88 -6.48
N GLY A 87 4.25 18.10 -5.85
CA GLY A 87 3.19 18.96 -6.37
C GLY A 87 2.30 18.34 -7.45
N VAL A 88 2.62 17.14 -7.94
CA VAL A 88 1.76 16.41 -8.89
C VAL A 88 0.66 15.66 -8.14
N LYS A 89 -0.59 15.90 -8.54
CA LYS A 89 -1.73 15.12 -8.05
C LYS A 89 -1.95 13.92 -8.96
N ILE A 90 -2.16 12.75 -8.36
CA ILE A 90 -2.54 11.56 -9.11
C ILE A 90 -3.98 11.73 -9.63
N ASN A 91 -4.08 12.02 -10.93
CA ASN A 91 -5.30 11.94 -11.71
C ASN A 91 -5.16 10.83 -12.75
N ALA A 92 -6.20 10.61 -13.57
CA ALA A 92 -6.19 9.53 -14.57
C ALA A 92 -5.06 9.62 -15.59
N ALA A 93 -4.66 10.83 -16.01
CA ALA A 93 -3.58 11.02 -16.98
C ALA A 93 -2.22 10.72 -16.35
N THR A 94 -1.92 11.33 -15.19
CA THR A 94 -0.66 11.11 -14.49
C THR A 94 -0.52 9.68 -13.99
N TYR A 95 -1.61 9.03 -13.58
CA TYR A 95 -1.60 7.62 -13.20
C TYR A 95 -1.19 6.73 -14.37
N LYS A 96 -1.70 7.01 -15.57
CA LYS A 96 -1.30 6.29 -16.78
C LYS A 96 0.17 6.52 -17.15
N GLU A 97 0.58 7.78 -17.18
CA GLU A 97 1.92 8.18 -17.63
C GLU A 97 3.03 7.76 -16.65
N LEU A 98 2.76 7.83 -15.34
CA LEU A 98 3.78 7.56 -14.32
C LEU A 98 3.81 6.12 -13.82
N ILE A 99 2.67 5.41 -13.87
CA ILE A 99 2.53 4.10 -13.23
C ILE A 99 2.14 3.03 -14.26
N LEU A 100 1.03 3.23 -14.99
CA LEU A 100 0.49 2.15 -15.82
C LEU A 100 1.36 1.82 -17.03
N GLU A 101 1.68 2.80 -17.86
CA GLU A 101 2.50 2.62 -19.06
C GLU A 101 3.94 2.16 -18.76
N PRO A 102 4.71 2.82 -17.88
CA PRO A 102 6.12 2.50 -17.70
C PRO A 102 6.37 1.26 -16.84
N LEU A 103 5.41 0.83 -16.03
CA LEU A 103 5.60 -0.25 -15.06
C LEU A 103 4.55 -1.35 -15.20
N VAL A 104 3.26 -1.05 -14.98
CA VAL A 104 2.22 -2.09 -14.88
C VAL A 104 2.05 -2.87 -16.18
N LYS A 105 2.20 -2.21 -17.34
CA LYS A 105 2.07 -2.82 -18.67
C LYS A 105 2.94 -4.06 -18.87
N ASP A 106 4.17 -4.01 -18.39
CA ASP A 106 5.16 -5.06 -18.62
C ASP A 106 5.30 -6.04 -17.45
N LEU A 107 4.54 -5.87 -16.35
CA LEU A 107 4.60 -6.79 -15.20
C LEU A 107 4.27 -8.23 -15.55
N GLY A 108 3.39 -8.45 -16.54
CA GLY A 108 3.12 -9.79 -17.06
C GLY A 108 4.39 -10.50 -17.53
N LYS A 109 5.29 -9.77 -18.21
CA LYS A 109 6.56 -10.29 -18.73
C LYS A 109 7.65 -10.31 -17.65
N THR A 110 7.78 -9.24 -16.88
CA THR A 110 8.92 -9.02 -15.97
C THR A 110 8.77 -9.72 -14.63
N MET A 111 7.58 -9.68 -14.03
CA MET A 111 7.30 -10.20 -12.70
C MET A 111 6.60 -11.55 -12.74
N PHE A 112 5.73 -11.76 -13.73
CA PHE A 112 4.87 -12.95 -13.83
C PHE A 112 5.32 -13.96 -14.88
N GLU A 113 6.55 -13.85 -15.39
CA GLU A 113 7.20 -14.79 -16.33
C GLU A 113 6.36 -15.09 -17.59
N ASN A 114 5.78 -14.04 -18.19
CA ASN A 114 4.82 -14.11 -19.30
C ASN A 114 3.49 -14.78 -18.96
N GLY A 115 3.19 -14.99 -17.67
CA GLY A 115 1.92 -15.53 -17.22
C GLY A 115 0.89 -14.46 -16.87
N SER A 116 -0.36 -14.87 -16.74
CA SER A 116 -1.47 -13.98 -16.36
C SER A 116 -1.37 -13.56 -14.88
N PHE A 117 -1.93 -12.39 -14.56
CA PHE A 117 -2.06 -11.89 -13.20
C PHE A 117 -3.37 -11.12 -13.05
N VAL A 118 -3.75 -10.84 -11.81
CA VAL A 118 -4.93 -10.03 -11.51
C VAL A 118 -4.48 -8.72 -10.91
N PHE A 119 -4.79 -7.60 -11.55
CA PHE A 119 -4.46 -6.28 -11.01
C PHE A 119 -5.55 -5.78 -10.07
N GLN A 120 -5.20 -5.47 -8.83
CA GLN A 120 -6.10 -4.87 -7.85
C GLN A 120 -5.72 -3.42 -7.61
N GLN A 121 -6.70 -2.54 -7.75
CA GLN A 121 -6.64 -1.12 -7.38
C GLN A 121 -7.89 -0.73 -6.61
N ASP A 122 -7.83 0.36 -5.85
CA ASP A 122 -8.93 0.81 -5.00
C ASP A 122 -10.00 1.60 -5.79
N GLY A 123 -10.92 2.26 -5.06
CA GLY A 123 -12.01 3.02 -5.66
C GLY A 123 -11.71 4.50 -5.95
N ALA A 124 -10.44 4.93 -5.93
CA ALA A 124 -10.04 6.32 -6.10
C ALA A 124 -10.46 6.89 -7.48
N PRO A 125 -10.69 8.22 -7.59
CA PRO A 125 -11.16 8.83 -8.82
C PRO A 125 -10.29 8.56 -10.06
N ALA A 126 -8.96 8.51 -9.89
CA ALA A 126 -8.03 8.21 -10.99
C ALA A 126 -8.18 6.76 -11.49
N HIS A 127 -8.42 5.82 -10.58
CA HIS A 127 -8.53 4.38 -10.86
C HIS A 127 -9.82 4.04 -11.59
N ILE A 128 -10.90 4.78 -11.32
CA ILE A 128 -12.23 4.56 -11.93
C ILE A 128 -12.53 5.43 -13.13
N ALA A 129 -11.59 6.28 -13.55
CA ALA A 129 -11.77 7.08 -14.73
C ALA A 129 -11.93 6.20 -15.98
N LYS A 130 -12.82 6.60 -16.89
CA LYS A 130 -13.09 5.86 -18.13
C LYS A 130 -11.79 5.56 -18.91
N SER A 131 -10.91 6.56 -19.03
CA SER A 131 -9.65 6.42 -19.77
C SER A 131 -8.61 5.54 -19.07
N THR A 132 -8.74 5.30 -17.76
CA THR A 132 -7.94 4.32 -17.00
C THR A 132 -8.48 2.91 -17.23
N HIS A 133 -9.80 2.74 -17.17
CA HIS A 133 -10.45 1.46 -17.45
C HIS A 133 -10.20 0.96 -18.87
N GLU A 134 -10.37 1.82 -19.88
CA GLU A 134 -10.08 1.47 -21.28
C GLU A 134 -8.62 1.01 -21.47
N TRP A 135 -7.69 1.63 -20.76
CA TRP A 135 -6.28 1.21 -20.79
C TRP A 135 -6.09 -0.16 -20.14
N LEU A 136 -6.69 -0.37 -18.96
CA LEU A 136 -6.59 -1.64 -18.23
C LEU A 136 -7.20 -2.78 -19.02
N ASP A 137 -8.38 -2.59 -19.62
CA ASP A 137 -9.05 -3.61 -20.44
C ASP A 137 -8.22 -4.00 -21.67
N ALA A 138 -7.45 -3.07 -22.23
CA ALA A 138 -6.61 -3.31 -23.41
C ALA A 138 -5.26 -3.97 -23.07
N ASN A 139 -4.71 -3.75 -21.87
CA ASN A 139 -3.32 -4.13 -21.54
C ASN A 139 -3.20 -5.17 -20.42
N ILE A 140 -4.22 -5.31 -19.56
CA ILE A 140 -4.14 -6.13 -18.34
C ILE A 140 -5.14 -7.29 -18.44
N PRO A 141 -4.70 -8.55 -18.21
CA PRO A 141 -5.55 -9.70 -18.47
C PRO A 141 -6.77 -9.78 -17.56
N HIS A 142 -6.60 -9.46 -16.28
CA HIS A 142 -7.68 -9.49 -15.30
C HIS A 142 -7.52 -8.34 -14.30
N ILE A 143 -8.65 -7.73 -13.92
CA ILE A 143 -8.69 -6.65 -12.94
C ILE A 143 -9.71 -6.94 -11.84
N ILE A 144 -9.41 -6.53 -10.61
CA ILE A 144 -10.40 -6.39 -9.54
C ILE A 144 -10.83 -4.92 -9.53
N THR A 145 -12.05 -4.69 -9.97
CA THR A 145 -12.58 -3.32 -10.11
C THR A 145 -13.16 -2.79 -8.79
N LYS A 146 -13.50 -1.49 -8.75
CA LYS A 146 -14.25 -0.87 -7.64
C LYS A 146 -15.56 -1.58 -7.32
N VAL A 147 -16.19 -2.30 -8.26
CA VAL A 147 -17.44 -3.02 -7.98
C VAL A 147 -17.22 -4.33 -7.24
N GLU A 148 -16.02 -4.90 -7.34
CA GLU A 148 -15.60 -6.13 -6.69
C GLU A 148 -14.83 -5.89 -5.40
N TRP A 149 -13.98 -4.86 -5.37
CA TRP A 149 -13.23 -4.50 -4.16
C TRP A 149 -14.17 -3.94 -3.08
N PRO A 150 -14.13 -4.47 -1.84
CA PRO A 150 -14.93 -3.96 -0.75
C PRO A 150 -14.59 -2.48 -0.45
N PRO A 151 -15.59 -1.58 -0.34
CA PRO A 151 -15.32 -0.17 -0.09
C PRO A 151 -14.66 0.03 1.29
N SER A 152 -13.81 1.05 1.39
CA SER A 152 -13.15 1.45 2.66
C SER A 152 -12.51 0.27 3.39
N SER A 153 -11.74 -0.55 2.68
CA SER A 153 -11.15 -1.78 3.24
C SER A 153 -9.62 -1.80 3.11
N PRO A 154 -8.90 -0.82 3.71
CA PRO A 154 -7.44 -0.89 3.83
C PRO A 154 -7.01 -2.12 4.64
N ASP A 155 -7.88 -2.57 5.54
CA ASP A 155 -7.75 -3.81 6.30
C ASP A 155 -7.88 -5.09 5.43
N LEU A 156 -7.98 -4.99 4.11
CA LEU A 156 -7.88 -6.10 3.17
C LEU A 156 -6.72 -5.95 2.17
N ASN A 157 -6.06 -4.79 2.12
CA ASN A 157 -4.92 -4.55 1.23
C ASN A 157 -3.60 -4.81 1.99
N PRO A 158 -2.78 -5.78 1.55
CA PRO A 158 -1.53 -6.10 2.24
C PRO A 158 -0.53 -4.93 2.27
N LEU A 159 -0.62 -3.98 1.32
CA LEU A 159 0.15 -2.74 1.39
C LEU A 159 -0.19 -1.94 2.64
N ASP A 160 -1.47 -1.66 2.85
CA ASP A 160 -1.99 -0.89 3.97
C ASP A 160 -1.73 -1.53 5.34
N PHE A 161 -2.12 -2.81 5.52
CA PHE A 161 -2.09 -3.42 6.86
C PHE A 161 -0.72 -3.96 7.27
N SER A 162 0.25 -4.05 6.36
CA SER A 162 1.54 -4.72 6.63
C SER A 162 2.75 -3.97 6.06
N LEU A 163 2.81 -3.79 4.73
CA LEU A 163 4.05 -3.35 4.08
C LEU A 163 4.33 -1.87 4.32
N TRP A 164 3.33 -1.01 4.22
CA TRP A 164 3.45 0.42 4.50
C TRP A 164 3.88 0.74 5.94
N PRO A 165 3.24 0.18 7.00
CA PRO A 165 3.75 0.33 8.35
C PRO A 165 5.18 -0.17 8.53
N THR A 166 5.53 -1.29 7.89
CA THR A 166 6.89 -1.86 7.98
C THR A 166 7.91 -0.95 7.31
N LEU A 167 7.63 -0.47 6.10
CA LEU A 167 8.49 0.42 5.34
C LEU A 167 8.68 1.75 6.09
N GLU A 168 7.59 2.33 6.60
CA GLU A 168 7.63 3.57 7.40
C GLU A 168 8.48 3.40 8.66
N SER A 169 8.27 2.31 9.41
CA SER A 169 9.04 2.02 10.63
C SER A 169 10.55 1.87 10.36
N ARG A 170 10.92 1.20 9.25
CA ARG A 170 12.34 1.00 8.90
C ARG A 170 12.97 2.26 8.32
N ALA A 171 12.35 2.81 7.26
CA ALA A 171 12.91 3.89 6.47
C ALA A 171 12.90 5.22 7.22
N CYS A 172 11.87 5.48 8.03
CA CYS A 172 11.68 6.71 8.79
C CYS A 172 12.00 6.52 10.28
N SER A 173 12.82 5.52 10.64
CA SER A 173 13.32 5.31 12.01
C SER A 173 14.15 6.48 12.54
N LYS A 174 14.60 7.37 11.64
CA LYS A 174 15.24 8.65 11.94
C LYS A 174 14.68 9.71 11.00
N SER A 175 14.68 10.96 11.41
CA SER A 175 14.31 12.08 10.55
C SER A 175 15.26 12.21 9.35
N HIS A 176 14.73 12.65 8.22
CA HIS A 176 15.50 12.96 7.01
C HIS A 176 15.76 14.46 6.87
N THR A 177 16.93 14.82 6.33
CA THR A 177 17.30 16.22 6.10
C THR A 177 16.63 16.82 4.87
N ASN A 178 16.26 15.99 3.89
CA ASN A 178 15.59 16.40 2.66
C ASN A 178 14.86 15.21 2.01
N ILE A 179 14.09 15.50 0.95
CA ILE A 179 13.31 14.48 0.20
C ILE A 179 14.19 13.41 -0.43
N GLU A 180 15.37 13.76 -0.95
CA GLU A 180 16.22 12.77 -1.62
C GLU A 180 16.78 11.76 -0.62
N SER A 181 17.19 12.20 0.58
CA SER A 181 17.55 11.28 1.67
C SER A 181 16.40 10.35 2.07
N LEU A 182 15.16 10.85 2.11
CA LEU A 182 13.97 10.05 2.36
C LEU A 182 13.74 9.02 1.24
N LYS A 183 13.79 9.43 -0.03
CA LYS A 183 13.63 8.53 -1.19
C LYS A 183 14.69 7.43 -1.19
N THR A 184 15.94 7.75 -0.91
CA THR A 184 17.03 6.76 -0.82
C THR A 184 16.77 5.76 0.30
N SER A 185 16.32 6.23 1.47
CA SER A 185 15.98 5.35 2.60
C SER A 185 14.81 4.43 2.24
N LEU A 186 13.73 4.98 1.67
CA LEU A 186 12.56 4.21 1.24
C LEU A 186 12.92 3.17 0.18
N GLY A 187 13.72 3.54 -0.83
CA GLY A 187 14.21 2.62 -1.87
C GLY A 187 15.00 1.46 -1.27
N ARG A 188 15.99 1.76 -0.43
CA ARG A 188 16.82 0.74 0.22
C ARG A 188 15.99 -0.19 1.10
N GLU A 189 15.11 0.34 1.93
CA GLU A 189 14.31 -0.49 2.84
C GLU A 189 13.26 -1.32 2.10
N TRP A 190 12.76 -0.84 0.96
CA TRP A 190 11.87 -1.61 0.08
C TRP A 190 12.57 -2.81 -0.55
N GLU A 191 13.80 -2.63 -1.05
CA GLU A 191 14.63 -3.73 -1.56
C GLU A 191 15.01 -4.75 -0.47
N ASN A 192 15.10 -4.31 0.79
CA ASN A 192 15.35 -5.17 1.94
C ASN A 192 14.10 -5.89 2.48
N ILE A 193 12.91 -5.70 1.87
CA ILE A 193 11.73 -6.49 2.23
C ILE A 193 11.91 -7.91 1.69
N SER A 194 11.91 -8.89 2.60
CA SER A 194 12.07 -10.28 2.20
C SER A 194 10.83 -10.81 1.49
N GLN A 195 11.04 -11.72 0.53
CA GLN A 195 9.94 -12.38 -0.18
C GLN A 195 9.01 -13.16 0.76
N GLU A 196 9.55 -13.70 1.86
CA GLU A 196 8.77 -14.39 2.89
C GLU A 196 7.77 -13.44 3.57
N MET A 197 8.19 -12.20 3.85
CA MET A 197 7.31 -11.17 4.43
C MET A 197 6.15 -10.84 3.47
N VAL A 198 6.44 -10.71 2.18
CA VAL A 198 5.43 -10.45 1.14
C VAL A 198 4.43 -11.60 1.05
N ARG A 199 4.92 -12.84 0.92
CA ARG A 199 4.07 -14.04 0.88
C ARG A 199 3.20 -14.16 2.11
N THR A 200 3.75 -13.88 3.29
CA THR A 200 3.00 -13.89 4.55
C THR A 200 1.89 -12.84 4.54
N ALA A 201 2.18 -11.61 4.10
CA ALA A 201 1.18 -10.55 4.00
C ALA A 201 0.03 -10.92 3.06
N VAL A 202 0.36 -11.45 1.86
CA VAL A 202 -0.66 -11.89 0.88
C VAL A 202 -1.48 -13.06 1.41
N ALA A 203 -0.86 -14.06 2.04
CA ALA A 203 -1.56 -15.20 2.63
C ALA A 203 -2.56 -14.78 3.72
N VAL A 204 -2.27 -13.71 4.47
CA VAL A 204 -3.15 -13.17 5.52
C VAL A 204 -4.43 -12.55 4.95
N VAL A 205 -4.44 -12.10 3.69
CA VAL A 205 -5.64 -11.51 3.04
C VAL A 205 -6.83 -12.46 3.09
N HIS A 206 -6.62 -13.76 2.81
CA HIS A 206 -7.70 -14.75 2.85
C HIS A 206 -8.30 -14.90 4.26
N ARG A 207 -7.45 -14.89 5.30
CA ARG A 207 -7.90 -14.91 6.71
C ARG A 207 -8.64 -13.63 7.10
N ARG A 208 -8.18 -12.48 6.61
CA ARG A 208 -8.83 -11.18 6.83
C ARG A 208 -10.21 -11.14 6.17
N LEU A 209 -10.36 -11.63 4.92
CA LEU A 209 -11.66 -11.79 4.26
C LEU A 209 -12.63 -12.65 5.08
N LYS A 210 -12.20 -13.80 5.63
CA LYS A 210 -13.03 -14.61 6.55
C LYS A 210 -13.50 -13.82 7.76
N SER A 211 -12.61 -13.00 8.33
CA SER A 211 -12.91 -12.20 9.52
C SER A 211 -13.94 -11.11 9.22
N VAL A 212 -13.82 -10.39 8.08
CA VAL A 212 -14.83 -9.42 7.63
C VAL A 212 -16.18 -10.09 7.41
N ILE A 213 -16.21 -11.30 6.82
CA ILE A 213 -17.45 -12.06 6.60
C ILE A 213 -18.08 -12.47 7.95
N LYS A 214 -17.27 -12.96 8.89
CA LYS A 214 -17.73 -13.32 10.25
C LYS A 214 -18.33 -12.11 10.98
N GLN A 215 -17.72 -10.94 10.81
CA GLN A 215 -18.22 -9.67 11.34
C GLN A 215 -19.36 -9.05 10.51
N LYS A 216 -19.94 -9.79 9.56
CA LYS A 216 -21.03 -9.30 8.69
C LYS A 216 -20.69 -7.99 7.95
N GLY A 217 -19.41 -7.77 7.64
CA GLY A 217 -18.90 -6.57 6.97
C GLY A 217 -18.32 -5.50 7.91
N GLY A 218 -18.23 -5.79 9.21
CA GLY A 218 -17.52 -4.95 10.20
C GLY A 218 -16.02 -4.85 9.95
N TYR A 219 -15.39 -3.82 10.53
CA TYR A 219 -13.94 -3.60 10.47
C TYR A 219 -13.19 -4.62 11.33
N ILE A 220 -11.99 -4.99 10.88
CA ILE A 220 -11.13 -5.95 11.56
C ILE A 220 -9.81 -5.28 11.92
N GLU A 221 -9.25 -5.68 13.06
CA GLU A 221 -7.89 -5.32 13.47
C GLU A 221 -6.86 -6.27 12.84
#